data_AF-A0A285X6Z3-F1
#
_entry.id   AF-A0A285X6Z3-F1
#
_cell.length_a   1.000
_cell.length_b   1.000
_cell.length_c   1.000
_cell.angle_alpha   90.00
_cell.angle_beta   90.00
_cell.angle_gamma   90.00
#
_symmetry.space_group_name_H-M   'P 1'
#
loop_
_entity.id
_entity.type
_entity.pdbx_description
1 polymer ?
#
loop_
_entity_poly.entity_id
_entity_poly.type
_entity_poly.pdbx_seq_one_letter_code
_entity_poly.pdbx_strand_id
1 'polypeptide(L)' 'MRMSAAPQKSYFNLILGIAFLGYGGYRLFTFITGAEYTTFRIIIALGFIILGAFDLYKFFKNHPEEQ' A
#
# COMPACT_ATOMS: atom_id res chain seq x y z
N MET A 1 -31.03 18.62 -8.58
CA MET A 1 -29.87 18.78 -7.68
C MET A 1 -28.71 18.00 -8.29
N ARG A 2 -27.72 18.65 -8.91
CA ARG A 2 -26.51 17.95 -9.37
C ARG A 2 -25.63 17.75 -8.15
N MET A 3 -25.61 16.54 -7.61
CA MET A 3 -24.59 16.14 -6.65
C MET A 3 -23.28 16.03 -7.41
N SER A 4 -22.59 17.16 -7.56
CA SER A 4 -21.17 17.16 -7.88
C SER A 4 -20.48 16.56 -6.66
N ALA A 5 -20.38 15.23 -6.62
CA ALA A 5 -19.45 14.56 -5.73
C ALA A 5 -18.07 15.02 -6.18
N ALA A 6 -17.57 16.10 -5.57
CA ALA A 6 -16.16 16.44 -5.64
C ALA A 6 -15.40 15.14 -5.36
N PRO A 7 -14.33 14.81 -6.11
CA PRO A 7 -13.54 13.62 -5.83
C PRO A 7 -12.98 13.80 -4.42
N GLN A 8 -13.65 13.18 -3.43
CA GLN A 8 -13.20 13.16 -2.06
C GLN A 8 -11.87 12.43 -2.12
N LYS A 9 -10.76 13.19 -1.98
CA LYS A 9 -9.40 12.63 -1.92
C LYS A 9 -9.42 11.59 -0.82
N SER A 10 -9.49 10.32 -1.23
CA SER A 10 -9.68 9.23 -0.29
C SER A 10 -8.31 8.88 0.28
N TYR A 11 -7.93 9.60 1.33
CA TYR A 11 -6.78 9.28 2.19
C TYR A 11 -6.84 7.85 2.72
N PHE A 12 -8.00 7.19 2.63
CA PHE A 12 -8.15 5.77 2.90
C PHE A 12 -7.17 4.90 2.10
N ASN A 13 -7.00 5.14 0.79
CA ASN A 13 -6.06 4.36 -0.03
C ASN A 13 -4.60 4.63 0.38
N LEU A 14 -4.30 5.85 0.83
CA LEU A 14 -2.98 6.18 1.37
C LEU A 14 -2.70 5.42 2.67
N ILE A 15 -3.64 5.48 3.62
CA ILE A 15 -3.52 4.79 4.91
C ILE A 15 -3.41 3.28 4.71
N LEU A 16 -4.23 2.72 3.81
CA LEU A 16 -4.21 1.30 3.47
C LEU A 16 -2.88 0.90 2.82
N GLY A 17 -2.36 1.72 1.90
CA GLY A 17 -1.07 1.49 1.25
C GLY A 17 0.11 1.52 2.24
N ILE A 18 0.12 2.48 3.17
CA ILE A 18 1.11 2.55 4.26
C ILE A 18 1.01 1.31 5.17
N ALA A 19 -0.21 0.91 5.54
CA ALA A 19 -0.42 -0.27 6.38
C ALA A 19 0.06 -1.56 5.70
N PHE A 20 -0.22 -1.71 4.40
CA PHE A 20 0.25 -2.86 3.61
C PHE A 20 1.76 -2.88 3.43
N LEU A 21 2.40 -1.73 3.19
CA LEU A 21 3.86 -1.63 3.14
C LEU A 21 4.51 -1.94 4.50
N GLY A 22 3.96 -1.41 5.59
CA GLY A 22 4.47 -1.66 6.94
C GLY A 22 4.38 -3.14 7.33
N TYR A 23 3.19 -3.75 7.18
CA TYR A 23 2.99 -5.16 7.52
C TYR A 23 3.75 -6.10 6.58
N GLY A 24 3.71 -5.85 5.26
CA GLY A 24 4.44 -6.63 4.27
C GLY A 24 5.95 -6.54 4.46
N GLY A 25 6.47 -5.35 4.72
CA GLY A 25 7.88 -5.10 5.02
C GLY A 25 8.33 -5.77 6.31
N TYR A 26 7.56 -5.67 7.39
CA TYR A 26 7.82 -6.39 8.64
C TYR A 26 7.87 -7.90 8.43
N ARG A 27 6.89 -8.46 7.71
CA ARG A 27 6.86 -9.89 7.37
C ARG A 27 8.07 -10.32 6.56
N LEU A 28 8.45 -9.54 5.55
CA LEU A 28 9.61 -9.84 4.72
C LEU A 28 10.91 -9.76 5.54
N PHE A 29 11.05 -8.76 6.42
CA PHE A 29 12.18 -8.63 7.33
C PHE A 29 12.28 -9.86 8.26
N THR A 30 11.17 -10.24 8.90
CA THR A 30 11.14 -11.41 9.78
C THR A 30 11.49 -12.72 9.05
N PHE A 31 11.12 -12.83 7.77
CA PHE A 31 11.50 -13.96 6.92
C PHE A 31 13.01 -14.00 6.66
N ILE A 32 13.61 -12.85 6.31
CA ILE A 32 15.05 -12.74 6.09
C ILE A 32 15.84 -13.01 7.38
N THR A 33 15.30 -12.66 8.54
CA THR A 33 15.93 -12.94 9.85
C THR A 33 15.78 -14.41 10.32
N GLY A 34 15.28 -15.30 9.47
CA GLY A 34 15.29 -16.75 9.72
C GLY A 34 14.05 -17.29 10.44
N ALA A 35 12.95 -16.54 10.48
CA ALA A 35 11.69 -17.10 10.95
C ALA A 35 11.13 -18.11 9.94
N GLU A 36 10.72 -19.29 10.42
CA GLU A 36 10.05 -20.28 9.58
C GLU A 36 8.71 -19.73 9.08
N TYR A 37 8.65 -19.43 7.79
CA TYR A 37 7.42 -19.05 7.12
C TYR A 37 7.10 -20.00 5.98
N THR A 38 5.82 -20.36 5.91
CA THR A 38 5.26 -21.04 4.75
C THR A 38 5.34 -20.12 3.53
N THR A 39 5.71 -20.67 2.38
CA THR A 39 5.79 -19.97 1.07
C THR A 39 4.56 -19.10 0.79
N PHE A 40 3.37 -19.58 1.16
CA PHE A 40 2.11 -18.84 1.04
C PHE A 40 2.11 -17.48 1.75
N ARG A 41 2.70 -17.38 2.94
CA ARG A 41 2.78 -16.12 3.70
C ARG A 41 3.69 -15.11 3.02
N ILE A 42 4.75 -15.57 2.36
CA ILE A 42 5.69 -14.72 1.62
C ILE A 42 5.03 -14.18 0.36
N ILE A 43 4.30 -15.03 -0.38
CA ILE A 43 3.55 -14.62 -1.58
C ILE A 43 2.54 -13.51 -1.23
N ILE A 44 1.80 -13.67 -0.12
CA ILE A 44 0.87 -12.63 0.36
C ILE A 44 1.61 -11.36 0.77
N ALA A 45 2.73 -11.46 1.49
CA ALA A 45 3.52 -10.31 1.89
C ALA A 45 4.03 -9.52 0.67
N LEU A 46 4.51 -10.21 -0.37
CA LEU A 46 4.89 -9.58 -1.64
C LEU A 46 3.70 -8.90 -2.31
N GLY A 47 2.53 -9.54 -2.32
CA GLY A 47 1.29 -8.93 -2.82
C GLY A 47 0.94 -7.63 -2.10
N PHE A 48 1.01 -7.62 -0.76
CA PHE A 48 0.78 -6.40 0.03
C PHE A 48 1.82 -5.31 -0.22
N ILE A 49 3.10 -5.65 -0.37
CA ILE A 49 4.14 -4.68 -0.69
C ILE A 49 3.89 -4.06 -2.07
N ILE A 50 3.59 -4.87 -3.09
CA ILE A 50 3.35 -4.38 -4.46
C ILE A 50 2.11 -3.49 -4.52
N LEU A 51 1.00 -3.93 -3.92
CA LEU A 51 -0.25 -3.15 -3.88
C LEU A 51 -0.08 -1.87 -3.08
N GLY A 52 0.56 -1.93 -1.91
CA GLY A 52 0.81 -0.75 -1.09
C GLY A 52 1.72 0.26 -1.78
N ALA A 53 2.79 -0.20 -2.45
CA ALA A 53 3.65 0.65 -3.26
C ALA A 53 2.91 1.28 -4.45
N PHE A 54 2.03 0.52 -5.13
CA PHE A 54 1.21 1.02 -6.23
C PHE A 54 0.22 2.09 -5.77
N ASP A 55 -0.45 1.90 -4.63
CA ASP A 55 -1.39 2.87 -4.08
C ASP A 55 -0.68 4.14 -3.61
N LEU A 56 0.49 4.02 -2.98
CA LEU A 56 1.34 5.18 -2.68
C LEU A 56 1.76 5.91 -3.96
N TYR A 57 2.27 5.19 -4.96
CA TYR A 57 2.68 5.78 -6.24
C TYR A 57 1.52 6.51 -6.91
N LYS A 58 0.34 5.91 -6.96
CA LYS A 58 -0.87 6.52 -7.53
C LYS A 58 -1.30 7.75 -6.73
N PHE A 59 -1.19 7.72 -5.40
CA PHE A 59 -1.49 8.87 -4.57
C PHE A 59 -0.54 10.03 -4.88
N PHE A 60 0.77 9.81 -4.85
CA PHE A 60 1.76 10.86 -5.12
C PHE A 60 1.74 11.34 -6.58
N LYS A 61 1.51 10.45 -7.56
CA LYS A 61 1.39 10.82 -8.97
C LYS A 61 0.12 11.62 -9.29
N ASN A 62 -0.98 11.32 -8.60
CA ASN A 62 -2.22 12.11 -8.70
C ASN A 62 -2.20 13.37 -7.83
N HIS A 63 -1.09 13.65 -7.16
CA HIS A 63 -0.69 14.97 -6.74
C HIS A 63 0.35 15.51 -7.74
N PRO A 64 -0.02 15.79 -9.02
CA PRO A 64 0.84 16.64 -9.81
C PRO A 64 0.95 17.94 -9.01
N GLU A 65 2.18 18.31 -8.74
CA GLU A 65 2.54 19.59 -8.19
C GLU A 65 1.72 20.65 -8.94
N GLU A 66 0.82 21.33 -8.23
CA GLU A 66 0.36 22.66 -8.64
C GLU A 66 1.58 23.59 -8.54
N GLN A 67 2.48 23.49 -9.52
CA GLN A 67 3.54 24.47 -9.77
C GLN A 67 3.49 24.88 -11.24
#